data_AF-A0A9D9CU50-F1
#
_entry.id   AF-A0A9D9CU50-F1
#
_cell.length_a   1.000
_cell.length_b   1.000
_cell.length_c   1.000
_cell.angle_alpha   90.00
_cell.angle_beta   90.00
_cell.angle_gamma   90.00
#
_symmetry.space_group_name_H-M   'P 1'
#
loop_
_entity.id
_entity.type
_entity.pdbx_description
1 polymer ?
#
loop_
_entity_poly.entity_id
_entity_poly.type
_entity_poly.pdbx_seq_one_letter_code
_entity_poly.pdbx_strand_id
1 'polypeptide(L)'
;MEELENIRFNHSVDIQIRFNDIDQLGHVNNASQISFLDYGKVRYFEAMNDGVVDWKDAQFVIVNINVSYVDQIFMNDNIEVR
;
A
#
# COMPACT_ATOMS: atom_id res chain seq x y z
N MET A 1 -11.61 -13.37 -8.92
CA MET A 1 -10.91 -12.46 -9.86
C MET A 1 -11.90 -11.63 -10.67
N GLU A 2 -13.00 -12.20 -11.17
CA GLU A 2 -14.08 -11.43 -11.84
C GLU A 2 -14.67 -10.28 -10.99
N GLU A 3 -14.67 -10.36 -9.65
CA GLU A 3 -15.20 -9.28 -8.79
C GLU A 3 -14.33 -8.00 -8.75
N LEU A 4 -13.05 -8.06 -9.10
CA LEU A 4 -12.15 -6.91 -9.04
C LEU A 4 -12.14 -6.06 -10.33
N GLU A 5 -12.63 -6.62 -11.45
CA GLU A 5 -12.56 -5.94 -12.77
C GLU A 5 -13.38 -4.64 -12.84
N ASN A 6 -14.36 -4.46 -11.95
CA ASN A 6 -15.24 -3.29 -11.92
C ASN A 6 -14.95 -2.32 -10.76
N ILE A 7 -13.85 -2.50 -10.03
CA ILE A 7 -13.49 -1.60 -8.93
C ILE A 7 -12.74 -0.39 -9.48
N ARG A 8 -13.30 0.80 -9.24
CA ARG A 8 -12.64 2.07 -9.53
C ARG A 8 -11.97 2.62 -8.27
N PHE A 9 -10.65 2.73 -8.32
CA PHE A 9 -9.86 3.42 -7.29
C PHE A 9 -9.76 4.92 -7.61
N ASN A 10 -10.03 5.77 -6.61
CA ASN A 10 -10.05 7.24 -6.79
C ASN A 10 -8.86 7.95 -6.13
N HIS A 11 -7.96 7.21 -5.51
CA HIS A 11 -6.74 7.70 -4.90
C HIS A 11 -5.60 6.79 -5.32
N SER A 12 -4.43 7.37 -5.54
CA SER A 12 -3.23 6.59 -5.77
C SER A 12 -2.00 7.32 -5.25
N VAL A 13 -0.97 6.55 -4.92
CA VAL A 13 0.30 7.09 -4.44
C VAL A 13 1.45 6.26 -4.98
N ASP A 14 2.44 6.93 -5.55
CA ASP A 14 3.69 6.29 -5.97
C ASP A 14 4.44 5.73 -4.76
N ILE A 15 4.98 4.52 -4.91
CA ILE A 15 5.78 3.87 -3.87
C ILE A 15 7.26 3.90 -4.26
N GLN A 16 8.08 4.40 -3.34
CA GLN A 16 9.52 4.22 -3.42
C GLN A 16 9.90 2.85 -2.86
N ILE A 17 10.37 1.95 -3.71
CA ILE A 17 10.95 0.67 -3.29
C ILE A 17 12.33 0.92 -2.70
N ARG A 18 12.59 0.36 -1.51
CA ARG A 18 13.86 0.49 -0.80
C ARG A 18 14.61 -0.83 -0.85
N PHE A 19 15.94 -0.76 -0.71
CA PHE A 19 16.78 -1.96 -0.63
C PHE A 19 16.29 -2.94 0.46
N ASN A 20 15.80 -2.42 1.58
CA ASN A 20 15.29 -3.23 2.70
C ASN A 20 13.95 -3.92 2.41
N ASP A 21 13.25 -3.51 1.35
CA ASP A 21 11.99 -4.16 0.96
C ASP A 21 12.25 -5.45 0.17
N ILE A 22 13.45 -5.61 -0.39
CA ILE A 22 13.84 -6.76 -1.21
C ILE A 22 14.32 -7.92 -0.33
N ASP A 23 13.78 -9.11 -0.58
CA ASP A 23 14.19 -10.33 0.10
C ASP A 23 15.38 -11.04 -0.60
N GLN A 24 15.79 -12.18 -0.04
CA GLN A 24 16.90 -12.98 -0.58
C GLN A 24 16.65 -13.54 -1.99
N LEU A 25 15.40 -13.59 -2.44
CA LEU A 25 15.01 -14.07 -3.76
C LEU A 25 15.04 -12.94 -4.80
N GLY A 26 15.27 -11.69 -4.38
CA GLY A 26 15.44 -10.55 -5.28
C GLY A 26 14.15 -9.80 -5.62
N HIS A 27 13.05 -10.14 -4.96
CA HIS A 27 11.75 -9.48 -5.12
C HIS A 27 11.37 -8.73 -3.85
N VAL A 28 10.41 -7.82 -3.95
CA VAL A 28 9.81 -7.20 -2.77
C VAL A 28 9.17 -8.27 -1.89
N ASN A 29 9.59 -8.32 -0.63
CA ASN A 29 9.04 -9.22 0.37
C ASN A 29 7.54 -8.97 0.54
N ASN A 30 6.76 -10.06 0.56
CA ASN A 30 5.32 -10.03 0.75
C ASN A 30 4.88 -9.21 1.97
N ALA A 31 5.56 -9.37 3.12
CA ALA A 31 5.26 -8.61 4.33
C ALA A 31 5.57 -7.11 4.17
N SER A 32 6.61 -6.76 3.41
CA SER A 32 6.94 -5.35 3.12
C SER A 32 5.86 -4.67 2.27
N GLN A 33 5.19 -5.40 1.37
CA GLN A 33 4.07 -4.85 0.58
C GLN A 33 2.90 -4.39 1.46
N ILE A 34 2.70 -4.98 2.65
CA ILE A 34 1.68 -4.52 3.60
C ILE A 34 1.97 -3.08 4.07
N SER A 35 3.25 -2.72 4.23
CA SER A 35 3.64 -1.35 4.58
C SER A 35 3.33 -0.36 3.46
N PHE A 36 3.33 -0.79 2.19
CA PHE A 36 2.92 0.05 1.06
C PHE A 36 1.41 0.32 1.09
N LEU A 37 0.60 -0.69 1.43
CA LEU A 37 -0.84 -0.54 1.63
C LEU A 37 -1.16 0.42 2.79
N ASP A 38 -0.43 0.30 3.90
CA ASP A 38 -0.60 1.22 5.04
C ASP A 38 -0.16 2.65 4.70
N TYR A 39 0.91 2.81 3.91
CA TYR A 39 1.30 4.12 3.41
C TYR A 39 0.20 4.74 2.54
N GLY A 40 -0.33 4.01 1.56
CA GLY A 40 -1.45 4.49 0.73
C GLY A 40 -2.67 4.90 1.56
N LYS A 41 -3.00 4.12 2.59
CA LYS A 41 -4.08 4.41 3.53
C LYS A 41 -3.85 5.70 4.33
N VAL A 42 -2.65 5.89 4.86
CA VAL A 42 -2.27 7.13 5.56
C VAL A 42 -2.43 8.34 4.64
N ARG A 43 -1.90 8.25 3.41
CA ARG A 43 -1.99 9.32 2.41
C ARG A 43 -3.43 9.60 1.96
N TYR A 44 -4.27 8.58 1.88
CA TYR A 44 -5.69 8.73 1.61
C TYR A 44 -6.40 9.54 2.70
N PHE A 45 -6.15 9.21 3.98
CA PHE A 45 -6.74 9.96 5.10
C PHE A 45 -6.26 11.41 5.15
N GLU A 46 -4.98 11.65 4.89
CA GLU A 46 -4.45 13.00 4.75
C GLU A 46 -5.16 13.76 3.62
N ALA A 47 -5.34 13.15 2.45
CA ALA A 47 -6.05 13.77 1.33
C ALA A 47 -7.53 14.06 1.65
N MET A 48 -8.18 13.22 2.45
CA MET A 48 -9.58 13.41 2.85
C MET A 48 -9.76 14.53 3.90
N ASN A 49 -8.75 14.80 4.73
CA ASN A 49 -8.83 15.75 5.84
C ASN A 49 -7.98 17.01 5.63
N ASP A 50 -7.83 17.46 4.38
CA ASP A 50 -7.02 18.63 3.97
C ASP A 50 -5.58 18.63 4.56
N GLY A 51 -4.99 17.44 4.71
CA GLY A 51 -3.63 17.23 5.22
C GLY A 51 -3.47 17.27 6.73
N VAL A 52 -4.55 17.48 7.50
CA VAL A 52 -4.48 17.55 8.97
C VAL A 52 -5.03 16.26 9.56
N VAL A 53 -4.20 15.26 9.81
CA VAL A 53 -4.63 14.08 10.58
C VAL A 53 -3.98 14.12 11.96
N ASP A 54 -4.79 14.26 13.01
CA ASP A 54 -4.31 14.03 14.37
C ASP A 54 -4.22 12.52 14.62
N TRP A 55 -3.04 11.96 14.37
CA TRP A 55 -2.78 10.54 14.57
C TRP A 55 -2.87 10.09 16.04
N LYS A 56 -2.89 11.02 17.00
CA LYS A 56 -3.10 10.68 18.42
C LYS A 56 -4.57 10.44 18.74
N ASP A 57 -5.46 11.06 17.97
CA ASP A 57 -6.91 10.92 18.09
C ASP A 57 -7.50 9.95 17.04
N ALA A 58 -6.69 9.47 16.10
CA ALA A 58 -7.10 8.50 15.09
C ALA A 58 -7.40 7.13 15.74
N GLN A 59 -8.69 6.83 15.94
CA GLN A 59 -9.18 5.60 16.60
C GLN A 59 -9.29 4.37 15.69
N PHE A 60 -8.50 4.29 14.61
CA PHE A 60 -8.61 3.18 13.66
C PHE A 60 -7.61 2.08 13.98
N VAL A 61 -8.12 0.85 14.11
CA VAL A 61 -7.32 -0.36 14.27
C VAL A 61 -7.61 -1.29 13.11
N ILE A 62 -6.55 -1.75 12.45
CA ILE A 62 -6.67 -2.76 11.41
C ILE A 62 -6.78 -4.12 12.10
N VAL A 63 -7.97 -4.72 12.05
CA VAL A 63 -8.24 -6.02 12.68
C VAL A 63 -7.99 -7.21 11.76
N ASN A 64 -7.99 -6.98 10.44
CA ASN A 64 -7.72 -8.00 9.45
C ASN A 64 -7.20 -7.37 8.15
N ILE A 65 -6.27 -8.07 7.50
CA ILE A 65 -5.79 -7.79 6.15
C ILE A 65 -5.78 -9.12 5.40
N ASN A 66 -6.30 -9.13 4.17
CA ASN A 66 -6.16 -10.23 3.23
C ASN A 66 -5.47 -9.71 1.97
N VAL A 67 -4.35 -10.32 1.59
CA VAL A 67 -3.58 -9.95 0.39
C VAL A 67 -3.33 -11.19 -0.45
N SER A 68 -3.63 -11.08 -1.74
CA SER A 68 -3.24 -12.05 -2.76
C SER A 68 -2.10 -11.47 -3.59
N TYR A 69 -0.97 -12.15 -3.64
CA TYR A 69 0.19 -11.76 -4.44
C TYR A 69 0.07 -12.39 -5.82
N VAL A 70 -0.21 -11.57 -6.84
CA VAL A 70 -0.51 -12.04 -8.21
C VAL A 70 0.75 -12.08 -9.08
N ASP A 71 1.65 -11.10 -8.91
CA ASP A 71 2.92 -11.03 -9.62
C ASP A 71 4.01 -10.45 -8.72
N GLN A 72 5.26 -10.65 -9.12
CA GLN A 72 6.44 -10.19 -8.40
C GLN A 72 6.73 -8.72 -8.69
N ILE A 73 7.32 -8.04 -7.71
CA ILE A 73 7.78 -6.65 -7.84
C ILE A 73 9.30 -6.63 -7.62
N PHE A 74 10.02 -5.92 -8.48
CA PHE A 74 11.47 -5.78 -8.46
C PHE A 74 11.90 -4.35 -8.08
N MET A 75 13.16 -4.21 -7.65
CA MET A 75 13.73 -2.96 -7.13
C MET A 75 13.52 -1.72 -8.01
N ASN A 76 13.54 -1.88 -9.33
CA ASN A 76 13.47 -0.77 -10.29
C ASN A 76 12.07 -0.60 -10.91
N ASP A 77 11.08 -1.35 -10.44
CA ASP A 77 9.72 -1.20 -10.92
C ASP A 77 9.12 0.11 -10.42
N ASN A 78 8.39 0.78 -11.30
CA ASN A 78 7.58 1.93 -10.93
C ASN A 78 6.20 1.42 -10.56
N ILE A 79 5.91 1.43 -9.26
CA ILE A 79 4.66 0.95 -8.71
C ILE A 79 3.92 2.06 -7.98
N GLU A 80 2.62 1.92 -7.91
CA GLU A 80 1.74 2.76 -7.11
C GLU A 80 0.79 1.86 -6.33
N VAL A 81 0.32 2.36 -5.19
CA VAL A 81 -0.78 1.76 -4.44
C VAL A 81 -2.07 2.52 -4.74
N ARG A 82 -3.17 1.78 -4.91
CA ARG A 82 -4.50 2.30 -5.27
C ARG A 82 -5.57 1.74 -4.34
#